data_AF-M0CM07-F1
#
_entry.id   AF-M0CM07-F1
#
_cell.length_a   1.000
_cell.length_b   1.000
_cell.length_c   1.000
_cell.angle_alpha   90.00
_cell.angle_beta   90.00
_cell.angle_gamma   90.00
#
_symmetry.space_group_name_H-M   'P 1'
#
loop_
_entity.id
_entity.type
_entity.pdbx_description
1 polymer ?
#
loop_
_entity_poly.entity_id
_entity_poly.type
_entity_poly.pdbx_seq_one_letter_code
_entity_poly.pdbx_strand_id
1 'polypeptide(L)'
;MKSYRLLAAALAAVMVCTALAPMGAAAATTDHGDLSVSVSQADDVIVTVDANESTANATVDVATVDENATYAGAGEYDVADDGTVVLPTPEENVTVAVTATLGNETAETTATLEASEESGSTGIDVAQDGADVSVTVTEDGEGVATDVAVSTVDENASYADSGTHATDENGTLTLSAPDGNESVEVAFSATVGNESLETTATLSPAEETNDGLPGNFGALVGQFMEENASDNESDEPFGVRLAGFVVEHNPGNAPDHAGPPGHAGPPSDDGNDVDDDDEKRQGPPEHAGPPDEDDEDDEEDVEDDGNGGGPPANAGPDN
;
A
#
# COMPACT_ATOMS: atom_id res chain seq x y z
N MET A 1 -9.97 18.30 26.11
CA MET A 1 -8.62 18.72 26.55
C MET A 1 -7.69 18.38 25.41
N LYS A 2 -7.18 19.40 24.71
CA LYS A 2 -6.35 19.23 23.51
C LYS A 2 -4.96 18.77 23.93
N SER A 3 -4.58 17.59 23.47
CA SER A 3 -3.28 16.98 23.67
C SER A 3 -2.27 17.71 22.78
N TYR A 4 -1.54 18.66 23.33
CA TYR A 4 -0.38 19.25 22.65
C TYR A 4 0.68 18.15 22.53
N ARG A 5 0.79 17.55 21.33
CA ARG A 5 1.91 16.66 21.01
C ARG A 5 3.15 17.53 20.91
N LEU A 6 3.95 17.51 21.98
CA LEU A 6 5.34 17.96 22.01
C LEU A 6 6.13 17.09 21.03
N LEU A 7 6.24 17.51 19.77
CA LEU A 7 7.24 16.99 18.86
C LEU A 7 8.54 17.73 19.15
N ALA A 8 9.48 16.98 19.70
CA ALA A 8 10.80 17.44 20.06
C ALA A 8 11.61 17.74 18.79
N ALA A 9 11.83 19.02 18.51
CA ALA A 9 12.86 19.46 17.59
C ALA A 9 14.22 19.04 18.16
N ALA A 10 14.81 18.00 17.57
CA ALA A 10 16.15 17.55 17.91
C ALA A 10 17.14 18.58 17.36
N LEU A 11 17.58 19.51 18.21
CA LEU A 11 18.64 20.48 17.93
C LEU A 11 19.97 19.73 17.73
N ALA A 12 20.26 19.29 16.51
CA ALA A 12 21.52 18.65 16.15
C ALA A 12 22.55 19.72 15.73
N ALA A 13 23.03 20.50 16.71
CA ALA A 13 24.23 21.32 16.51
C ALA A 13 25.47 20.39 16.49
N VAL A 14 25.74 19.75 15.35
CA VAL A 14 26.95 18.93 15.14
C VAL A 14 28.13 19.88 14.94
N MET A 15 28.72 20.32 16.06
CA MET A 15 29.92 21.14 16.08
C MET A 15 31.15 20.27 15.77
N VAL A 16 31.44 20.07 14.49
CA VAL A 16 32.68 19.43 14.04
C VAL A 16 33.74 20.52 13.85
N CYS A 17 34.49 20.82 14.92
CA CYS A 17 35.72 21.60 14.82
C CYS A 17 36.83 20.77 14.17
N THR A 18 36.81 20.62 12.85
CA THR A 18 37.95 20.05 12.12
C THR A 18 38.92 21.15 11.74
N ALA A 19 39.95 21.33 12.57
CA ALA A 19 41.17 22.03 12.18
C ALA A 19 41.92 21.20 11.11
N LEU A 20 41.53 21.34 9.83
CA LEU A 20 42.33 20.87 8.70
C LEU A 20 43.17 22.04 8.17
N ALA A 21 44.47 21.99 8.45
CA ALA A 21 45.44 22.92 7.88
C ALA A 21 45.59 22.69 6.36
N PRO A 22 45.66 23.75 5.53
CA PRO A 22 45.92 23.61 4.09
C PRO A 22 47.40 23.28 3.84
N MET A 23 47.68 22.21 3.11
CA MET A 23 48.98 22.03 2.48
C MET A 23 49.05 22.89 1.21
N GLY A 24 49.71 24.05 1.29
CA GLY A 24 50.49 24.57 0.17
C GLY A 24 50.29 26.04 -0.23
N ALA A 25 50.79 26.99 0.57
CA ALA A 25 51.55 28.17 0.14
C ALA A 25 51.97 28.98 1.37
N ALA A 26 53.18 29.54 1.37
CA ALA A 26 53.78 30.20 2.52
C ALA A 26 53.14 31.56 2.88
N ALA A 27 52.70 31.75 4.12
CA ALA A 27 52.96 32.91 4.99
C ALA A 27 52.12 32.85 6.29
N ALA A 28 52.76 33.24 7.40
CA ALA A 28 52.19 33.58 8.71
C ALA A 28 51.40 32.48 9.47
N THR A 29 52.02 31.99 10.55
CA THR A 29 51.30 31.42 11.69
C THR A 29 50.52 32.54 12.37
N THR A 30 49.23 32.70 12.06
CA THR A 30 48.33 33.49 12.90
C THR A 30 47.54 32.51 13.76
N ASP A 31 47.68 32.71 15.06
CA ASP A 31 46.79 32.19 16.09
C ASP A 31 45.33 32.43 15.63
N HIS A 32 44.53 31.40 15.36
CA HIS A 32 43.13 31.58 14.92
C HIS A 32 42.23 31.90 16.15
N GLY A 33 42.64 32.86 16.95
CA GLY A 33 42.03 33.16 18.25
C GLY A 33 40.94 34.21 18.22
N ASP A 34 40.80 34.98 17.13
CA ASP A 34 40.01 36.21 17.15
C ASP A 34 38.78 36.21 16.24
N LEU A 35 38.72 35.37 15.18
CA LEU A 35 37.56 35.24 14.28
C LEU A 35 36.94 33.84 14.37
N SER A 36 35.62 33.77 14.56
CA SER A 36 34.88 32.52 14.54
C SER A 36 33.60 32.64 13.71
N VAL A 37 33.17 31.52 13.14
CA VAL A 37 31.94 31.44 12.34
C VAL A 37 31.11 30.25 12.79
N SER A 38 29.80 30.44 12.87
CA SER A 38 28.85 29.39 13.22
C SER A 38 27.58 29.52 12.39
N VAL A 39 26.91 28.40 12.17
CA VAL A 39 25.66 28.32 11.41
C VAL A 39 24.60 27.75 12.33
N SER A 40 23.44 28.39 12.36
CA SER A 40 22.26 27.93 13.10
C SER A 40 21.07 27.94 12.17
N GLN A 41 20.26 26.88 12.24
CA GLN A 41 19.02 26.78 11.50
C GLN A 41 17.87 26.49 12.47
N ALA A 42 16.85 27.35 12.43
CA ALA A 42 15.59 27.14 13.11
C ALA A 42 14.48 27.25 12.06
N ASP A 43 13.87 28.43 11.92
CA ASP A 43 12.97 28.75 10.80
C ASP A 43 13.77 29.32 9.60
N ASP A 44 14.73 30.18 9.88
CA ASP A 44 15.70 30.74 8.93
C ASP A 44 17.09 30.16 9.16
N VAL A 45 17.95 30.23 8.13
CA VAL A 45 19.37 29.92 8.22
C VAL A 45 20.14 31.18 8.59
N ILE A 46 20.80 31.18 9.75
CA ILE A 46 21.58 32.32 10.24
C ILE A 46 23.04 31.91 10.37
N VAL A 47 23.92 32.64 9.67
CA VAL A 47 25.37 32.57 9.87
C VAL A 47 25.76 33.68 10.83
N THR A 48 26.47 33.32 11.89
CA THR A 48 27.02 34.26 12.87
C THR A 48 28.53 34.29 12.76
N VAL A 49 29.08 35.47 12.51
CA VAL A 49 30.50 35.77 12.53
C VAL A 49 30.81 36.56 13.80
N ASP A 50 31.70 36.03 14.63
CA ASP A 50 32.13 36.69 15.86
C ASP A 50 33.61 37.06 15.75
N ALA A 51 33.91 38.32 16.07
CA ALA A 51 35.25 38.88 16.06
C ALA A 51 35.51 39.67 17.34
N ASN A 52 36.72 39.56 17.91
CA ASN A 52 37.08 40.15 19.20
C ASN A 52 36.99 41.70 19.23
N GLU A 53 37.16 42.37 18.09
CA GLU A 53 37.10 43.84 17.98
C GLU A 53 35.84 44.34 17.26
N SER A 54 35.65 43.96 16.00
CA SER A 54 34.54 44.38 15.17
C SER A 54 34.38 43.44 13.98
N THR A 55 33.14 43.17 13.59
CA THR A 55 32.77 42.41 12.39
C THR A 55 32.62 43.29 11.14
N ALA A 56 32.88 44.59 11.25
CA ALA A 56 32.70 45.52 10.15
C ALA A 56 33.61 45.18 8.95
N ASN A 57 33.02 45.08 7.75
CA ASN A 57 33.66 44.63 6.51
C ASN A 57 34.08 43.15 6.51
N ALA A 58 33.52 42.32 7.39
CA ALA A 58 33.63 40.88 7.21
C ALA A 58 32.77 40.45 6.01
N THR A 59 33.25 39.45 5.27
CA THR A 59 32.50 38.78 4.21
C THR A 59 32.32 37.30 4.56
N VAL A 60 31.25 36.71 4.06
CA VAL A 60 30.95 35.28 4.20
C VAL A 60 30.76 34.69 2.81
N ASP A 61 31.55 33.69 2.45
CA ASP A 61 31.37 32.87 1.26
C ASP A 61 30.69 31.55 1.64
N VAL A 62 29.64 31.18 0.91
CA VAL A 62 28.84 29.97 1.13
C VAL A 62 28.88 29.12 -0.13
N ALA A 63 29.38 27.90 0.00
CA ALA A 63 29.48 26.94 -1.09
C ALA A 63 28.85 25.59 -0.70
N THR A 64 28.27 24.88 -1.65
CA THR A 64 27.86 23.48 -1.42
C THR A 64 29.10 22.59 -1.34
N VAL A 65 29.08 21.60 -0.45
CA VAL A 65 30.18 20.63 -0.33
C VAL A 65 30.15 19.63 -1.49
N ASP A 66 28.95 19.26 -1.95
CA ASP A 66 28.76 18.46 -3.16
C ASP A 66 28.68 19.37 -4.39
N GLU A 67 29.49 19.08 -5.41
CA GLU A 67 29.54 19.82 -6.67
C GLU A 67 28.27 19.67 -7.52
N ASN A 68 27.47 18.63 -7.27
CA ASN A 68 26.19 18.38 -7.96
C ASN A 68 24.98 18.94 -7.18
N ALA A 69 25.17 19.33 -5.92
CA ALA A 69 24.12 19.94 -5.12
C ALA A 69 23.98 21.42 -5.49
N THR A 70 22.75 21.91 -5.48
CA THR A 70 22.43 23.32 -5.68
C THR A 70 21.76 23.89 -4.44
N TYR A 71 22.13 25.11 -4.06
CA TYR A 71 21.52 25.83 -2.96
C TYR A 71 21.36 27.29 -3.34
N ALA A 72 20.15 27.82 -3.22
CA ALA A 72 19.84 29.21 -3.58
C ALA A 72 20.62 30.24 -2.72
N GLY A 73 21.01 29.86 -1.50
CA GLY A 73 21.82 30.67 -0.60
C GLY A 73 23.33 30.52 -0.78
N ALA A 74 23.80 29.90 -1.87
CA ALA A 74 25.22 29.85 -2.19
C ALA A 74 25.69 31.19 -2.81
N GLY A 75 26.85 31.67 -2.38
CA GLY A 75 27.42 32.94 -2.83
C GLY A 75 28.20 33.69 -1.75
N GLU A 76 28.61 34.91 -2.08
CA GLU A 76 29.33 35.83 -1.18
C GLU A 76 28.39 36.89 -0.60
N TYR A 77 28.51 37.14 0.70
CA TYR A 77 27.64 38.02 1.48
C TYR A 77 28.47 39.00 2.33
N ASP A 78 28.03 40.26 2.38
CA ASP A 78 28.52 41.22 3.37
C ASP A 78 27.89 40.92 4.73
N VAL A 79 28.69 40.89 5.79
CA VAL A 79 28.22 40.69 7.16
C VAL A 79 27.59 41.97 7.69
N ALA A 80 26.41 41.86 8.31
CA ALA A 80 25.74 43.00 8.92
C ALA A 80 26.47 43.53 10.16
N ASP A 81 26.12 44.74 10.61
CA ASP A 81 26.74 45.39 11.78
C ASP A 81 26.60 44.57 13.08
N ASP A 82 25.64 43.64 13.15
CA ASP A 82 25.42 42.73 14.28
C ASP A 82 26.20 41.40 14.16
N GLY A 83 27.03 41.25 13.12
CA GLY A 83 27.82 40.04 12.89
C GLY A 83 27.04 38.90 12.24
N THR A 84 25.83 39.14 11.72
CA THR A 84 25.00 38.08 11.15
C THR A 84 24.80 38.19 9.65
N VAL A 85 24.54 37.05 9.01
CA VAL A 85 24.06 36.93 7.63
C VAL A 85 22.85 35.98 7.66
N VAL A 86 21.73 36.43 7.11
CA VAL A 86 20.52 35.61 6.95
C VAL A 86 20.51 35.03 5.54
N LEU A 87 20.38 33.71 5.45
CA LEU A 87 20.35 32.95 4.20
C LEU A 87 18.96 32.32 3.99
N PRO A 88 18.54 32.09 2.74
CA PRO A 88 17.29 31.40 2.46
C PRO A 88 17.34 29.95 2.97
N THR A 89 16.24 29.44 3.53
CA THR A 89 16.12 28.03 3.89
C THR A 89 16.18 27.16 2.62
N PRO A 90 16.92 26.03 2.61
CA PRO A 90 17.02 25.21 1.41
C PRO A 90 15.73 24.43 1.12
N GLU A 91 15.51 24.08 -0.15
CA GLU A 91 14.38 23.24 -0.61
C GLU A 91 14.67 21.73 -0.43
N GLU A 92 15.95 21.36 -0.36
CA GLU A 92 16.42 19.99 -0.14
C GLU A 92 17.53 19.98 0.91
N ASN A 93 17.72 18.85 1.60
CA ASN A 93 18.79 18.69 2.57
C ASN A 93 20.16 18.86 1.89
N VAL A 94 20.93 19.85 2.32
CA VAL A 94 22.19 20.23 1.68
C VAL A 94 23.29 20.45 2.71
N THR A 95 24.51 20.03 2.41
CA THR A 95 25.68 20.34 3.24
C THR A 95 26.45 21.49 2.62
N VAL A 96 26.64 22.57 3.38
CA VAL A 96 27.37 23.77 2.95
C VAL A 96 28.67 23.94 3.72
N ALA A 97 29.68 24.48 3.04
CA ALA A 97 30.90 25.03 3.61
C ALA A 97 30.78 26.55 3.64
N VAL A 98 31.09 27.14 4.78
CA VAL A 98 30.98 28.57 5.04
C VAL A 98 32.34 29.11 5.44
N THR A 99 32.84 30.11 4.71
CA THR A 99 34.13 30.75 4.93
C THR A 99 33.91 32.23 5.24
N ALA A 100 34.18 32.63 6.49
CA ALA A 100 34.18 34.03 6.90
C ALA A 100 35.57 34.63 6.73
N THR A 101 35.67 35.83 6.14
CA THR A 101 36.92 36.57 5.95
C THR A 101 36.80 37.97 6.54
N LEU A 102 37.76 38.36 7.37
CA LEU A 102 37.91 39.71 7.89
C LEU A 102 39.36 40.17 7.72
N GLY A 103 39.61 41.02 6.72
CA GLY A 103 40.97 41.47 6.40
C GLY A 103 41.88 40.33 5.94
N ASN A 104 42.80 39.88 6.81
CA ASN A 104 43.70 38.74 6.54
C ASN A 104 43.35 37.50 7.36
N GLU A 105 42.27 37.55 8.15
CA GLU A 105 41.83 36.45 8.99
C GLU A 105 40.69 35.71 8.31
N THR A 106 40.70 34.39 8.44
CA THR A 106 39.72 33.49 7.84
C THR A 106 39.27 32.46 8.86
N ALA A 107 37.97 32.21 8.93
CA ALA A 107 37.37 31.15 9.73
C ALA A 107 36.43 30.32 8.85
N GLU A 108 36.43 29.01 9.03
CA GLU A 108 35.66 28.09 8.20
C GLU A 108 34.80 27.18 9.08
N THR A 109 33.61 26.84 8.59
CA THR A 109 32.74 25.84 9.21
C THR A 109 31.94 25.09 8.16
N THR A 110 31.50 23.89 8.48
CA THR A 110 30.58 23.10 7.65
C THR A 110 29.29 22.85 8.43
N ALA A 111 28.16 22.90 7.72
CA ALA A 111 26.85 22.66 8.31
C ALA A 111 25.97 21.87 7.34
N THR A 112 25.21 20.93 7.87
CA THR A 112 24.09 20.32 7.15
C THR A 112 22.86 21.17 7.42
N LEU A 113 22.28 21.71 6.35
CA LEU A 113 21.04 22.46 6.37
C LEU A 113 19.92 21.52 5.96
N GLU A 114 18.90 21.45 6.79
CA GLU A 114 17.71 20.66 6.49
C GLU A 114 16.80 21.46 5.57
N ALA A 115 16.12 20.78 4.66
CA ALA A 115 15.06 21.41 3.87
C ALA A 115 14.06 22.09 4.81
N SER A 116 13.52 23.24 4.39
CA SER A 116 12.28 23.67 5.01
C SER A 116 11.27 22.55 4.79
N GLU A 117 10.73 21.99 5.87
CA GLU A 117 9.51 21.20 5.79
C GLU A 117 8.45 22.20 5.32
N GLU A 118 8.35 22.41 4.01
CA GLU A 118 7.44 23.37 3.42
C GLU A 118 6.04 22.95 3.85
N SER A 119 5.55 23.57 4.91
CA SER A 119 4.17 23.54 5.33
C SER A 119 3.45 24.33 4.25
N GLY A 120 3.12 23.63 3.16
CA GLY A 120 2.89 24.31 1.89
C GLY A 120 2.46 23.42 0.73
N SER A 121 2.77 22.12 0.72
CA SER A 121 2.40 21.31 -0.45
C SER A 121 0.88 21.06 -0.50
N THR A 122 0.28 21.53 -1.59
CA THR A 122 -1.04 21.08 -2.02
C THR A 122 -0.89 19.65 -2.53
N GLY A 123 -1.65 18.71 -1.98
CA GLY A 123 -1.43 17.30 -2.28
C GLY A 123 -2.53 16.39 -1.76
N ILE A 124 -2.48 15.14 -2.23
CA ILE A 124 -3.27 14.03 -1.70
C ILE A 124 -2.29 13.04 -1.08
N ASP A 125 -2.40 12.83 0.22
CA ASP A 125 -1.69 11.79 0.96
C ASP A 125 -2.62 10.61 1.22
N VAL A 126 -2.14 9.38 1.02
CA VAL A 126 -2.91 8.15 1.23
C VAL A 126 -2.12 7.24 2.14
N ALA A 127 -2.69 6.93 3.30
CA ALA A 127 -2.14 6.00 4.25
C ALA A 127 -3.16 4.90 4.56
N GLN A 128 -2.67 3.69 4.79
CA GLN A 128 -3.48 2.55 5.18
C GLN A 128 -2.96 1.99 6.50
N ASP A 129 -3.87 1.79 7.46
CA ASP A 129 -3.62 1.14 8.74
C ASP A 129 -4.57 -0.06 8.90
N GLY A 130 -4.12 -1.23 8.46
CA GLY A 130 -4.92 -2.44 8.45
C GLY A 130 -6.17 -2.31 7.58
N ALA A 131 -7.35 -2.34 8.21
CA ALA A 131 -8.65 -2.26 7.53
C ALA A 131 -9.07 -0.83 7.18
N ASP A 132 -8.42 0.19 7.75
CA ASP A 132 -8.78 1.59 7.58
C ASP A 132 -7.81 2.27 6.59
N VAL A 133 -8.36 2.95 5.59
CA VAL A 133 -7.60 3.76 4.62
C VAL A 133 -7.93 5.22 4.87
N SER A 134 -6.93 6.02 5.20
CA SER A 134 -7.06 7.47 5.37
C SER A 134 -6.47 8.21 4.17
N VAL A 135 -7.31 8.99 3.50
CA VAL A 135 -6.91 9.92 2.44
C VAL A 135 -6.97 11.33 3.01
N THR A 136 -5.90 12.10 2.87
CA THR A 136 -5.84 13.49 3.32
C THR A 136 -5.55 14.40 2.13
N VAL A 137 -6.38 15.43 1.95
CA VAL A 137 -6.18 16.47 0.96
C VAL A 137 -5.77 17.76 1.65
N THR A 138 -4.59 18.27 1.32
CA THR A 138 -4.04 19.50 1.87
C THR A 138 -3.91 20.58 0.80
N GLU A 139 -4.04 21.83 1.22
CA GLU A 139 -3.64 23.05 0.51
C GLU A 139 -2.79 23.87 1.48
N ASP A 140 -1.58 24.26 1.08
CA ASP A 140 -0.64 24.99 1.94
C ASP A 140 -0.37 24.31 3.30
N GLY A 141 -0.44 22.96 3.34
CA GLY A 141 -0.30 22.17 4.57
C GLY A 141 -1.52 22.19 5.52
N GLU A 142 -2.60 22.88 5.15
CA GLU A 142 -3.88 22.84 5.87
C GLU A 142 -4.87 21.90 5.17
N GLY A 143 -5.64 21.13 5.94
CA GLY A 143 -6.62 20.20 5.39
C GLY A 143 -7.81 20.91 4.75
N VAL A 144 -8.20 20.49 3.54
CA VAL A 144 -9.28 21.14 2.78
C VAL A 144 -10.43 20.18 2.46
N ALA A 145 -11.65 20.62 2.79
CA ALA A 145 -12.88 19.96 2.40
C ALA A 145 -13.10 20.06 0.88
N THR A 146 -13.07 18.93 0.18
CA THR A 146 -13.27 18.82 -1.27
C THR A 146 -13.82 17.45 -1.65
N ASP A 147 -14.24 17.29 -2.90
CA ASP A 147 -14.63 16.00 -3.46
C ASP A 147 -13.40 15.27 -4.01
N VAL A 148 -13.22 14.02 -3.59
CA VAL A 148 -12.20 13.08 -4.05
C VAL A 148 -12.88 11.99 -4.88
N ALA A 149 -12.47 11.82 -6.12
CA ALA A 149 -12.87 10.73 -6.98
C ALA A 149 -11.87 9.56 -6.85
N VAL A 150 -12.41 8.38 -6.58
CA VAL A 150 -11.71 7.13 -6.30
C VAL A 150 -12.07 6.12 -7.39
N SER A 151 -11.08 5.56 -8.06
CA SER A 151 -11.26 4.55 -9.10
C SER A 151 -10.12 3.54 -9.10
N THR A 152 -10.41 2.28 -9.40
CA THR A 152 -9.36 1.29 -9.64
C THR A 152 -8.57 1.64 -10.90
N VAL A 153 -7.25 1.42 -10.87
CA VAL A 153 -6.39 1.61 -12.06
C VAL A 153 -6.64 0.50 -13.07
N ASP A 154 -6.86 -0.72 -12.57
CA ASP A 154 -7.24 -1.88 -13.37
C ASP A 154 -8.75 -1.90 -13.61
N GLU A 155 -9.17 -2.06 -14.88
CA GLU A 155 -10.56 -2.07 -15.31
C GLU A 155 -11.33 -3.35 -14.91
N ASN A 156 -10.60 -4.42 -14.58
CA ASN A 156 -11.14 -5.68 -14.10
C ASN A 156 -11.14 -5.78 -12.57
N ALA A 157 -10.41 -4.92 -11.88
CA ALA A 157 -10.46 -4.83 -10.43
C ALA A 157 -11.73 -4.10 -9.97
N SER A 158 -12.24 -4.49 -8.80
CA SER A 158 -13.36 -3.83 -8.15
C SER A 158 -12.99 -3.42 -6.74
N TYR A 159 -13.38 -2.22 -6.34
CA TYR A 159 -13.19 -1.71 -4.98
C TYR A 159 -14.50 -1.13 -4.47
N ALA A 160 -14.94 -1.56 -3.28
CA ALA A 160 -16.25 -1.24 -2.72
C ALA A 160 -16.47 0.27 -2.57
N ASP A 161 -15.42 0.99 -2.19
CA ASP A 161 -15.43 2.45 -2.01
C ASP A 161 -15.03 3.23 -3.28
N SER A 162 -15.18 2.63 -4.48
CA SER A 162 -15.05 3.38 -5.73
C SER A 162 -16.18 4.42 -5.88
N GLY A 163 -15.87 5.59 -6.44
CA GLY A 163 -16.83 6.67 -6.64
C GLY A 163 -16.30 8.02 -6.16
N THR A 164 -17.19 8.99 -5.98
CA THR A 164 -16.84 10.33 -5.48
C THR A 164 -17.26 10.46 -4.02
N HIS A 165 -16.31 10.87 -3.18
CA HIS A 165 -16.49 11.04 -1.74
C HIS A 165 -16.03 12.42 -1.31
N ALA A 166 -16.74 13.03 -0.37
CA ALA A 166 -16.35 14.31 0.20
C ALA A 166 -15.40 14.09 1.39
N THR A 167 -14.31 14.85 1.45
CA THR A 167 -13.50 14.97 2.67
C THR A 167 -14.22 15.82 3.72
N ASP A 168 -13.83 15.64 4.98
CA ASP A 168 -14.35 16.41 6.09
C ASP A 168 -13.75 17.83 6.19
N GLU A 169 -14.11 18.58 7.24
CA GLU A 169 -13.59 19.94 7.50
C GLU A 169 -12.07 19.96 7.74
N ASN A 170 -11.44 18.81 7.96
CA ASN A 170 -10.01 18.63 8.13
C ASN A 170 -9.35 18.07 6.86
N GLY A 171 -10.07 18.02 5.73
CA GLY A 171 -9.58 17.46 4.48
C GLY A 171 -9.30 15.96 4.54
N THR A 172 -9.83 15.25 5.53
CA THR A 172 -9.66 13.81 5.69
C THR A 172 -10.86 13.05 5.16
N LEU A 173 -10.60 11.92 4.51
CA LEU A 173 -11.56 10.94 4.04
C LEU A 173 -11.13 9.56 4.56
N THR A 174 -12.04 8.83 5.17
CA THR A 174 -11.81 7.45 5.61
C THR A 174 -12.55 6.50 4.69
N LEU A 175 -11.82 5.56 4.10
CA LEU A 175 -12.31 4.47 3.27
C LEU A 175 -11.96 3.13 3.92
N SER A 176 -12.58 2.05 3.44
CA SER A 176 -12.30 0.69 3.90
C SER A 176 -11.20 0.07 3.04
N ALA A 177 -10.37 -0.81 3.59
CA ALA A 177 -9.47 -1.61 2.79
C ALA A 177 -10.26 -2.50 1.78
N PRO A 178 -9.66 -2.87 0.63
CA PRO A 178 -10.32 -3.75 -0.33
C PRO A 178 -10.70 -5.11 0.29
N ASP A 179 -11.86 -5.62 -0.11
CA ASP A 179 -12.28 -6.97 0.23
C ASP A 179 -11.49 -8.00 -0.59
N GLY A 180 -11.13 -9.13 0.03
CA GLY A 180 -10.48 -10.25 -0.64
C GLY A 180 -9.08 -10.54 -0.12
N ASN A 181 -8.26 -11.19 -0.95
CA ASN A 181 -6.91 -11.63 -0.59
C ASN A 181 -5.82 -11.07 -1.53
N GLU A 182 -6.20 -10.14 -2.41
CA GLU A 182 -5.31 -9.50 -3.38
C GLU A 182 -5.29 -7.99 -3.14
N SER A 183 -4.13 -7.37 -3.35
CA SER A 183 -4.01 -5.91 -3.26
C SER A 183 -4.59 -5.25 -4.52
N VAL A 184 -5.21 -4.09 -4.35
CA VAL A 184 -5.85 -3.33 -5.43
C VAL A 184 -5.13 -2.00 -5.61
N GLU A 185 -4.75 -1.67 -6.84
CA GLU A 185 -4.20 -0.35 -7.17
C GLU A 185 -5.35 0.64 -7.44
N VAL A 186 -5.39 1.72 -6.65
CA VAL A 186 -6.47 2.71 -6.66
C VAL A 186 -5.89 4.09 -6.98
N ALA A 187 -6.52 4.77 -7.93
CA ALA A 187 -6.26 6.16 -8.27
C ALA A 187 -7.24 7.07 -7.52
N PHE A 188 -6.71 8.18 -7.02
CA PHE A 188 -7.41 9.24 -6.32
C PHE A 188 -7.19 10.54 -7.08
N SER A 189 -8.28 11.26 -7.36
CA SER A 189 -8.22 12.58 -7.99
C SER A 189 -9.07 13.57 -7.20
N ALA A 190 -8.55 14.78 -7.00
CA ALA A 190 -9.25 15.85 -6.30
C ALA A 190 -9.01 17.17 -7.03
N THR A 191 -9.88 18.15 -6.81
CA THR A 191 -9.64 19.52 -7.25
C THR A 191 -9.71 20.45 -6.06
N VAL A 192 -8.64 21.21 -5.85
CA VAL A 192 -8.58 22.21 -4.78
C VAL A 192 -8.34 23.56 -5.44
N GLY A 193 -9.27 24.49 -5.27
CA GLY A 193 -9.27 25.77 -5.98
C GLY A 193 -9.28 25.59 -7.51
N ASN A 194 -8.14 25.87 -8.15
CA ASN A 194 -7.93 25.73 -9.60
C ASN A 194 -6.93 24.61 -9.96
N GLU A 195 -6.44 23.87 -8.98
CA GLU A 195 -5.44 22.82 -9.15
C GLU A 195 -6.10 21.45 -9.15
N SER A 196 -5.75 20.61 -10.12
CA SER A 196 -6.17 19.21 -10.17
C SER A 196 -5.04 18.34 -9.67
N LEU A 197 -5.34 17.52 -8.66
CA LEU A 197 -4.41 16.63 -7.99
C LEU A 197 -4.75 15.18 -8.36
N GLU A 198 -3.73 14.38 -8.59
CA GLU A 198 -3.86 12.95 -8.85
C GLU A 198 -2.79 12.19 -8.07
N THR A 199 -3.18 11.08 -7.43
CA THR A 199 -2.25 10.15 -6.77
C THR A 199 -2.75 8.73 -6.93
N THR A 200 -1.83 7.76 -6.86
CA THR A 200 -2.14 6.33 -6.94
C THR A 200 -1.56 5.62 -5.73
N ALA A 201 -2.33 4.74 -5.11
CA ALA A 201 -1.87 3.91 -4.00
C ALA A 201 -2.28 2.45 -4.19
N THR A 202 -1.39 1.54 -3.81
CA THR A 202 -1.70 0.11 -3.72
C THR A 202 -2.28 -0.19 -2.33
N LEU A 203 -3.55 -0.56 -2.28
CA LEU A 203 -4.25 -0.90 -1.04
C LEU A 203 -4.18 -2.41 -0.84
N SER A 204 -3.71 -2.84 0.32
CA SER A 204 -3.76 -4.25 0.72
C SER A 204 -5.13 -4.60 1.29
N PRO A 205 -5.60 -5.85 1.20
CA PRO A 205 -6.84 -6.22 1.85
C PRO A 205 -6.73 -6.03 3.36
N ALA A 206 -7.86 -5.80 4.02
CA ALA A 206 -7.88 -5.85 5.48
C ALA A 206 -7.32 -7.22 5.89
N GLU A 207 -6.22 -7.23 6.65
CA GLU A 207 -5.80 -8.43 7.34
C GLU A 207 -7.00 -8.83 8.19
N GLU A 208 -7.74 -9.87 7.79
CA GLU A 208 -8.76 -10.43 8.67
C GLU A 208 -8.03 -10.70 9.97
N THR A 209 -8.42 -9.97 11.03
CA THR A 209 -7.97 -10.30 12.37
C THR A 209 -8.37 -11.74 12.57
N ASN A 210 -7.42 -12.64 12.37
CA ASN A 210 -7.59 -14.08 12.48
C ASN A 210 -8.11 -14.34 13.89
N ASP A 211 -9.43 -14.35 14.02
CA ASP A 211 -10.24 -14.53 15.22
C ASP A 211 -10.21 -16.01 15.65
N GLY A 212 -9.11 -16.69 15.34
CA GLY A 212 -8.92 -18.12 15.48
C GLY A 212 -9.49 -18.93 14.32
N LEU A 213 -10.06 -18.30 13.30
CA LEU A 213 -10.58 -18.97 12.12
C LEU A 213 -9.52 -18.95 11.00
N PRO A 214 -9.20 -20.10 10.40
CA PRO A 214 -8.14 -20.14 9.41
C PRO A 214 -8.61 -19.53 8.08
N GLY A 215 -7.90 -18.51 7.60
CA GLY A 215 -8.26 -17.63 6.48
C GLY A 215 -8.30 -18.25 5.08
N ASN A 216 -8.32 -19.57 4.93
CA ASN A 216 -8.57 -20.22 3.64
C ASN A 216 -9.63 -21.31 3.77
N PHE A 217 -10.52 -21.39 2.77
CA PHE A 217 -11.63 -22.34 2.74
C PHE A 217 -11.23 -23.78 3.08
N GLY A 218 -10.08 -24.24 2.58
CA GLY A 218 -9.57 -25.58 2.89
C GLY A 218 -9.23 -25.80 4.37
N ALA A 219 -8.77 -24.77 5.07
CA ALA A 219 -8.51 -24.87 6.50
C ALA A 219 -9.78 -24.69 7.33
N LEU A 220 -10.76 -23.90 6.86
CA LEU A 220 -12.10 -23.82 7.46
C LEU A 220 -12.79 -25.20 7.40
N VAL A 221 -12.70 -25.89 6.26
CA VAL A 221 -13.15 -27.28 6.11
C VAL A 221 -12.36 -28.23 7.00
N GLY A 222 -11.05 -28.05 7.12
CA GLY A 222 -10.18 -28.84 8.00
C GLY A 222 -10.55 -28.72 9.49
N GLN A 223 -10.85 -27.52 9.97
CA GLN A 223 -11.32 -27.29 11.33
C GLN A 223 -12.69 -27.92 11.56
N PHE A 224 -13.63 -27.73 10.63
CA PHE A 224 -14.94 -28.38 10.71
C PHE A 224 -14.80 -29.91 10.80
N MET A 225 -13.89 -30.50 10.02
CA MET A 225 -13.57 -31.92 10.11
C MET A 225 -13.01 -32.29 11.48
N GLU A 226 -12.05 -31.54 12.03
CA GLU A 226 -11.44 -31.86 13.33
C GLU A 226 -12.45 -31.73 14.49
N GLU A 227 -13.35 -30.75 14.43
CA GLU A 227 -14.40 -30.53 15.44
C GLU A 227 -15.54 -31.56 15.35
N ASN A 228 -15.92 -31.98 14.14
CA ASN A 228 -17.11 -32.82 13.92
C ASN A 228 -16.79 -34.30 13.62
N ALA A 229 -15.53 -34.67 13.35
CA ALA A 229 -15.16 -36.05 13.02
C ALA A 229 -15.33 -37.02 14.20
N SER A 230 -15.28 -36.51 15.43
CA SER A 230 -15.51 -37.31 16.64
C SER A 230 -16.96 -37.26 17.11
N ASP A 231 -17.77 -36.38 16.52
CA ASP A 231 -19.17 -36.20 16.89
C ASP A 231 -20.06 -37.19 16.15
N ASN A 232 -20.26 -38.34 16.79
CA ASN A 232 -21.06 -39.46 16.32
C ASN A 232 -22.43 -39.51 17.02
N GLU A 233 -22.81 -38.43 17.73
CA GLU A 233 -24.09 -38.29 18.43
C GLU A 233 -25.15 -37.57 17.59
N SER A 234 -24.80 -37.08 16.39
CA SER A 234 -25.75 -36.49 15.45
C SER A 234 -26.54 -37.56 14.69
N ASP A 235 -27.84 -37.37 14.52
CA ASP A 235 -28.71 -38.21 13.70
C ASP A 235 -28.33 -38.18 12.19
N GLU A 236 -27.52 -37.21 11.76
CA GLU A 236 -27.11 -37.03 10.36
C GLU A 236 -25.68 -37.54 10.08
N PRO A 237 -25.47 -38.31 8.98
CA PRO A 237 -24.14 -38.80 8.62
C PRO A 237 -23.13 -37.66 8.44
N PHE A 238 -21.92 -37.82 8.98
CA PHE A 238 -20.85 -36.81 8.91
C PHE A 238 -20.60 -36.29 7.48
N GLY A 239 -20.67 -37.16 6.46
CA GLY A 239 -20.50 -36.76 5.06
C GLY A 239 -21.59 -35.81 4.53
N VAL A 240 -22.82 -35.91 5.04
CA VAL A 240 -23.93 -35.01 4.67
C VAL A 240 -23.73 -33.64 5.32
N ARG A 241 -23.34 -33.62 6.60
CA ARG A 241 -22.99 -32.40 7.34
C ARG A 241 -21.82 -31.65 6.72
N LEU A 242 -20.76 -32.38 6.34
CA LEU A 242 -19.59 -31.80 5.66
C LEU A 242 -19.96 -31.23 4.30
N ALA A 243 -20.81 -31.93 3.52
CA ALA A 243 -21.25 -31.43 2.23
C ALA A 243 -22.11 -30.16 2.37
N GLY A 244 -22.99 -30.09 3.38
CA GLY A 244 -23.74 -28.86 3.70
C GLY A 244 -22.83 -27.69 4.06
N PHE A 245 -21.83 -27.93 4.92
CA PHE A 245 -20.83 -26.93 5.29
C PHE A 245 -20.04 -26.42 4.08
N VAL A 246 -19.59 -27.32 3.20
CA VAL A 246 -18.85 -26.97 1.99
C VAL A 246 -19.71 -26.14 1.03
N VAL A 247 -21.00 -26.45 0.90
CA VAL A 247 -21.92 -25.68 0.04
C VAL A 247 -22.19 -24.29 0.60
N GLU A 248 -22.43 -24.19 1.91
CA GLU A 248 -22.72 -22.93 2.61
C GLU A 248 -21.54 -21.96 2.55
N HIS A 249 -20.32 -22.48 2.70
CA HIS A 249 -19.10 -21.66 2.77
C HIS A 249 -18.31 -21.63 1.46
N ASN A 250 -18.87 -22.12 0.34
CA ASN A 250 -18.17 -22.10 -0.94
C ASN A 250 -18.05 -20.67 -1.49
N PRO A 251 -16.82 -20.13 -1.65
CA PRO A 251 -16.63 -18.78 -2.20
C PRO A 251 -17.14 -18.61 -3.64
N GLY A 252 -17.40 -19.71 -4.35
CA GLY A 252 -17.88 -19.72 -5.73
C GLY A 252 -19.40 -19.57 -5.93
N ASN A 253 -20.18 -19.19 -4.91
CA ASN A 253 -21.64 -19.08 -4.95
C ASN A 253 -22.32 -20.32 -5.55
N ALA A 254 -22.39 -21.38 -4.74
CA ALA A 254 -22.85 -22.69 -5.19
C ALA A 254 -24.29 -22.63 -5.77
N PRO A 255 -24.59 -23.30 -6.89
CA PRO A 255 -25.94 -23.30 -7.46
C PRO A 255 -26.93 -24.01 -6.53
N ASP A 256 -28.24 -23.75 -6.67
CA ASP A 256 -29.31 -24.30 -5.81
C ASP A 256 -29.36 -25.84 -5.69
N HIS A 257 -28.71 -26.54 -6.63
CA HIS A 257 -28.60 -27.99 -6.65
C HIS A 257 -27.28 -28.52 -6.09
N ALA A 258 -26.43 -27.64 -5.56
CA ALA A 258 -25.21 -28.02 -4.87
C ALA A 258 -25.56 -28.64 -3.51
N GLY A 259 -24.89 -29.72 -3.18
CA GLY A 259 -25.10 -30.45 -1.93
C GLY A 259 -25.55 -31.89 -2.16
N PRO A 260 -25.63 -32.68 -1.08
CA PRO A 260 -26.02 -34.07 -1.16
C PRO A 260 -27.50 -34.17 -1.57
N PRO A 261 -27.91 -35.18 -2.37
CA PRO A 261 -29.32 -35.38 -2.68
C PRO A 261 -30.12 -35.68 -1.40
N GLY A 262 -31.42 -35.39 -1.38
CA GLY A 262 -32.27 -35.60 -0.19
C GLY A 262 -32.42 -37.05 0.29
N HIS A 263 -31.83 -38.02 -0.42
CA HIS A 263 -31.75 -39.43 -0.05
C HIS A 263 -30.32 -39.87 0.28
N ALA A 264 -29.38 -38.93 0.44
CA ALA A 264 -28.02 -39.22 0.87
C ALA A 264 -28.04 -39.62 2.35
N GLY A 265 -27.72 -40.87 2.62
CA GLY A 265 -27.65 -41.43 3.97
C GLY A 265 -27.71 -42.96 3.94
N PRO A 266 -27.37 -43.62 5.05
CA PRO A 266 -27.60 -45.06 5.17
C PRO A 266 -29.10 -45.35 5.00
N PRO A 267 -29.47 -46.50 4.39
CA PRO A 267 -30.87 -46.87 4.28
C PRO A 267 -31.51 -46.89 5.67
N SER A 268 -32.69 -46.28 5.81
CA SER A 268 -33.47 -46.36 7.04
C SER A 268 -33.68 -47.83 7.38
N ASP A 269 -33.17 -48.24 8.53
CA ASP A 269 -33.46 -49.56 9.11
C ASP A 269 -34.90 -49.51 9.65
N ASP A 270 -35.87 -49.49 8.74
CA ASP A 270 -37.28 -49.67 9.07
C ASP A 270 -37.43 -51.13 9.48
N GLY A 271 -37.44 -51.34 10.80
CA GLY A 271 -37.56 -52.64 11.43
C GLY A 271 -38.72 -53.45 10.88
N ASN A 272 -38.37 -54.60 10.30
CA ASN A 272 -39.10 -55.87 10.34
C ASN A 272 -40.62 -55.79 10.60
N ASP A 273 -41.40 -55.54 9.55
CA ASP A 273 -42.72 -56.15 9.40
C ASP A 273 -42.73 -57.07 8.18
N VAL A 274 -42.83 -58.35 8.48
CA VAL A 274 -43.19 -59.45 7.59
C VAL A 274 -44.61 -59.20 7.10
N ASP A 275 -44.79 -58.98 5.80
CA ASP A 275 -45.63 -59.80 4.92
C ASP A 275 -45.91 -59.08 3.58
N ASP A 276 -45.89 -59.91 2.53
CA ASP A 276 -46.37 -59.72 1.15
C ASP A 276 -45.60 -58.82 0.18
N ASP A 277 -44.89 -59.50 -0.72
CA ASP A 277 -44.80 -59.25 -2.16
C ASP A 277 -44.77 -57.78 -2.62
N ASP A 278 -43.58 -57.20 -2.62
CA ASP A 278 -43.15 -56.30 -3.69
C ASP A 278 -41.63 -56.09 -3.55
N GLU A 279 -40.85 -56.84 -4.34
CA GLU A 279 -39.41 -56.61 -4.50
C GLU A 279 -39.17 -55.25 -5.18
N LYS A 280 -39.31 -54.14 -4.46
CA LYS A 280 -38.71 -52.86 -4.86
C LYS A 280 -37.28 -52.78 -4.33
N ARG A 281 -36.49 -53.78 -4.70
CA ARG A 281 -35.04 -53.61 -4.79
C ARG A 281 -34.85 -52.55 -5.86
N GLN A 282 -34.39 -51.36 -5.49
CA GLN A 282 -34.00 -50.34 -6.46
C GLN A 282 -32.96 -50.97 -7.37
N GLY A 283 -33.38 -51.32 -8.58
CA GLY A 283 -32.49 -51.82 -9.61
C GLY A 283 -31.44 -50.76 -9.95
N PRO A 284 -30.32 -51.17 -10.56
CA PRO A 284 -29.37 -50.21 -11.10
C PRO A 284 -30.08 -49.21 -12.02
N PRO A 285 -29.56 -47.97 -12.18
CA PRO A 285 -30.18 -46.94 -13.00
C PRO A 285 -30.60 -47.50 -14.37
N GLU A 286 -31.71 -47.03 -14.92
CA GLU A 286 -32.33 -47.51 -16.18
C GLU A 286 -31.39 -47.56 -17.41
N HIS A 287 -30.17 -47.06 -17.29
CA HIS A 287 -29.16 -47.05 -18.34
C HIS A 287 -28.15 -48.23 -18.27
N ALA A 288 -28.22 -49.09 -17.27
CA ALA A 288 -27.45 -50.34 -17.22
C ALA A 288 -28.26 -51.49 -17.86
N GLY A 289 -28.50 -51.40 -19.17
CA GLY A 289 -29.05 -52.52 -19.94
C GLY A 289 -28.11 -53.73 -19.87
N PRO A 290 -28.63 -54.97 -19.89
CA PRO A 290 -27.79 -56.17 -19.90
C PRO A 290 -26.96 -56.20 -21.19
N PRO A 291 -25.78 -56.87 -21.19
CA PRO A 291 -25.09 -57.14 -22.43
C PRO A 291 -25.97 -58.06 -23.27
N ASP A 292 -26.39 -57.61 -24.45
CA ASP A 292 -27.06 -58.45 -25.42
C ASP A 292 -26.05 -59.50 -25.90
N GLU A 293 -26.16 -60.69 -25.32
CA GLU A 293 -25.80 -61.92 -26.01
C GLU A 293 -26.94 -62.21 -26.99
N ASP A 294 -26.67 -62.21 -28.30
CA ASP A 294 -26.96 -63.39 -29.11
C ASP A 294 -26.42 -63.27 -30.54
N ASP A 295 -26.06 -64.45 -31.02
CA ASP A 295 -25.33 -64.84 -32.20
C ASP A 295 -25.98 -64.51 -33.56
N GLU A 296 -25.10 -64.35 -34.55
CA GLU A 296 -25.15 -64.86 -35.95
C GLU A 296 -26.46 -64.74 -36.75
N ASP A 297 -26.48 -63.89 -37.78
CA ASP A 297 -26.33 -64.30 -39.20
C ASP A 297 -26.83 -63.24 -40.21
N ASP A 298 -25.94 -62.94 -41.15
CA ASP A 298 -26.16 -62.85 -42.61
C ASP A 298 -27.27 -61.94 -43.20
N GLU A 299 -26.86 -60.83 -43.84
CA GLU A 299 -26.74 -60.72 -45.31
C GLU A 299 -26.76 -59.24 -45.82
N GLU A 300 -25.74 -58.95 -46.63
CA GLU A 300 -25.75 -58.19 -47.90
C GLU A 300 -26.12 -56.67 -47.96
N ASP A 301 -25.07 -55.91 -48.35
CA ASP A 301 -25.02 -54.84 -49.35
C ASP A 301 -26.13 -53.77 -49.44
N VAL A 302 -25.73 -52.51 -49.20
CA VAL A 302 -25.79 -51.45 -50.22
C VAL A 302 -24.92 -50.25 -49.82
N GLU A 303 -24.04 -49.85 -50.74
CA GLU A 303 -23.38 -48.55 -50.75
C GLU A 303 -24.36 -47.41 -51.05
N ASP A 304 -23.98 -46.21 -50.61
CA ASP A 304 -24.09 -44.92 -51.30
C ASP A 304 -24.86 -43.77 -50.60
N ASP A 305 -24.10 -42.68 -50.49
CA ASP A 305 -24.35 -41.23 -50.36
C ASP A 305 -25.57 -40.60 -49.64
N GLY A 306 -25.27 -39.55 -48.86
CA GLY A 306 -26.25 -38.47 -48.64
C GLY A 306 -26.16 -37.59 -47.38
N ASN A 307 -25.09 -36.80 -47.23
CA ASN A 307 -25.11 -35.38 -46.79
C ASN A 307 -25.88 -34.96 -45.51
N GLY A 308 -25.14 -34.45 -44.52
CA GLY A 308 -25.60 -33.27 -43.76
C GLY A 308 -25.09 -33.14 -42.33
N GLY A 309 -24.03 -32.34 -42.13
CA GLY A 309 -23.67 -31.84 -40.81
C GLY A 309 -22.18 -31.54 -40.66
N GLY A 310 -21.66 -30.59 -41.43
CA GLY A 310 -20.30 -30.09 -41.22
C GLY A 310 -20.13 -29.47 -39.82
N PRO A 311 -18.93 -29.55 -39.22
CA PRO A 311 -18.66 -28.94 -37.92
C PRO A 311 -18.63 -27.40 -38.04
N PRO A 312 -19.20 -26.63 -37.10
CA PRO A 312 -18.96 -25.20 -37.08
C PRO A 312 -17.48 -24.95 -36.77
N ALA A 313 -16.78 -24.41 -37.76
CA ALA A 313 -15.48 -23.79 -37.59
C ALA A 313 -15.67 -22.43 -36.93
N ASN A 314 -15.20 -22.26 -35.69
CA ASN A 314 -14.57 -21.01 -35.27
C ASN A 314 -13.67 -21.22 -34.05
N ALA A 315 -12.57 -21.93 -34.25
CA ALA A 315 -11.34 -21.65 -33.52
C ALA A 315 -10.53 -20.69 -34.39
N GLY A 316 -10.21 -19.51 -33.86
CA GLY A 316 -9.19 -18.63 -34.40
C GLY A 316 -8.24 -18.23 -33.26
N PRO A 317 -6.91 -18.39 -33.43
CA PRO A 317 -5.93 -17.81 -32.53
C PRO A 317 -5.47 -16.41 -33.01
N ASP A 318 -5.07 -15.60 -32.03
CA ASP A 318 -4.09 -14.48 -32.02
C ASP A 318 -3.84 -13.63 -33.28
N ASN A 319 -4.20 -12.35 -33.19
CA ASN A 319 -3.30 -11.19 -33.35
C ASN A 319 -4.01 -9.88 -32.96
#